data_AF-A0A2V9KDB5-F1
#
_entry.id   AF-A0A2V9KDB5-F1
#
_cell.length_a   1.000
_cell.length_b   1.000
_cell.length_c   1.000
_cell.angle_alpha   90.00
_cell.angle_beta   90.00
_cell.angle_gamma   90.00
#
_symmetry.space_group_name_H-M   'P 1'
#
loop_
_entity.id
_entity.type
_entity.pdbx_description
1 polymer ?
#
loop_
_entity_poly.entity_id
_entity_poly.type
_entity_poly.pdbx_seq_one_letter_code
_entity_poly.pdbx_strand_id
1 'polypeptide(L)'
;MSLALLLPAMAKAQGLGAAGLSNFPSDTEQVAYVNVAELRSSPNYYAIHRQLFDRRMDEFEMFMRGAGTDGEKDVDEILLGWRGGKLGSEDFFGVASGRFDPEHDRQLAPQHGVTRVNYHGTPLYGVDAGDANADLYFTFLDESTAAFGRETDVKAMVDLHAGNGTALDSNSDFVSWENELDGAAPQWGIATGPAAAVQAAPWFAGQGKLRLDPATVMAPIKAVLYQVDWSTGFSARLSLVCQKP
;
A
#
# COMPACT_ATOMS: atom_id res chain seq x y z
N MET A 1 -50.06 -7.62 -6.20
CA MET A 1 -49.02 -6.70 -5.69
C MET A 1 -47.77 -7.52 -5.45
N SER A 2 -46.84 -7.54 -6.41
CA SER A 2 -45.55 -8.23 -6.25
C SER A 2 -44.55 -7.25 -5.64
N LEU A 3 -44.04 -7.59 -4.47
CA LEU A 3 -43.03 -6.82 -3.75
C LEU A 3 -41.66 -7.19 -4.36
N ALA A 4 -41.11 -6.31 -5.20
CA ALA A 4 -39.75 -6.46 -5.71
C ALA A 4 -38.77 -6.07 -4.60
N LEU A 5 -38.11 -7.07 -4.02
CA LEU A 5 -36.94 -6.87 -3.15
C LEU A 5 -35.79 -6.38 -4.03
N LEU A 6 -35.56 -5.06 -4.03
CA LEU A 6 -34.30 -4.47 -4.43
C LEU A 6 -33.26 -4.88 -3.38
N LEU A 7 -32.56 -5.99 -3.64
CA LEU A 7 -31.30 -6.26 -2.94
C LEU A 7 -30.37 -5.09 -3.29
N PRO A 8 -29.88 -4.32 -2.30
CA PRO A 8 -28.82 -3.37 -2.59
C PRO A 8 -27.68 -4.18 -3.20
N ALA A 9 -27.30 -3.86 -4.44
CA ALA A 9 -26.01 -4.29 -4.93
C ALA A 9 -25.02 -3.79 -3.87
N MET A 10 -24.34 -4.72 -3.18
CA MET A 10 -23.18 -4.34 -2.40
C MET A 10 -22.31 -3.59 -3.40
N ALA A 11 -22.23 -2.28 -3.25
CA ALA A 11 -21.23 -1.50 -3.92
C ALA A 11 -19.93 -2.18 -3.50
N LYS A 12 -19.28 -2.91 -4.42
CA LYS A 12 -17.89 -3.27 -4.23
C LYS A 12 -17.25 -1.93 -3.92
N ALA A 13 -16.71 -1.80 -2.71
CA ALA A 13 -16.01 -0.60 -2.29
C ALA A 13 -15.17 -0.18 -3.50
N GLN A 14 -15.43 1.01 -4.02
CA GLN A 14 -14.61 1.59 -5.07
C GLN A 14 -13.27 1.79 -4.40
N GLY A 15 -12.43 0.77 -4.55
CA GLY A 15 -11.33 0.50 -3.67
C GLY A 15 -10.26 1.56 -3.76
N LEU A 16 -9.32 1.51 -2.83
CA LEU A 16 -8.03 2.17 -2.81
C LEU A 16 -7.20 2.03 -4.10
N GLY A 17 -7.68 1.30 -5.11
CA GLY A 17 -7.25 1.35 -6.51
C GLY A 17 -7.35 2.76 -7.09
N ALA A 18 -8.19 3.02 -8.10
CA ALA A 18 -8.12 4.24 -8.93
C ALA A 18 -8.01 5.64 -8.24
N ALA A 19 -8.32 5.76 -6.94
CA ALA A 19 -8.13 6.98 -6.13
C ALA A 19 -6.90 6.96 -5.20
N GLY A 20 -6.22 5.82 -5.04
CA GLY A 20 -5.08 5.65 -4.16
C GLY A 20 -3.85 6.41 -4.63
N LEU A 21 -3.54 6.39 -5.94
CA LEU A 21 -2.34 7.03 -6.49
C LEU A 21 -2.28 8.55 -6.26
N SER A 22 -3.44 9.22 -6.12
CA SER A 22 -3.49 10.66 -5.84
C SER A 22 -2.95 11.01 -4.45
N ASN A 23 -2.81 10.04 -3.55
CA ASN A 23 -2.24 10.24 -2.21
C ASN A 23 -0.72 10.02 -2.18
N PHE A 24 -0.10 9.54 -3.27
CA PHE A 24 1.33 9.22 -3.31
C PHE A 24 2.14 10.34 -3.96
N PRO A 25 3.30 10.74 -3.41
CA PRO A 25 4.20 11.67 -4.08
C PRO A 25 4.66 11.15 -5.44
N SER A 26 4.83 12.08 -6.40
CA SER A 26 5.21 11.77 -7.79
C SER A 26 6.57 11.09 -7.96
N ASP A 27 7.43 11.09 -6.95
CA ASP A 27 8.72 10.38 -6.94
C ASP A 27 8.64 8.95 -6.37
N THR A 28 7.42 8.45 -6.12
CA THR A 28 7.19 7.04 -5.77
C THR A 28 7.59 6.13 -6.93
N GLU A 29 8.53 5.22 -6.68
CA GLU A 29 9.08 4.34 -7.74
C GLU A 29 8.41 2.97 -7.79
N GLN A 30 7.77 2.58 -6.69
CA GLN A 30 7.10 1.30 -6.55
C GLN A 30 5.82 1.46 -5.74
N VAL A 31 4.76 0.77 -6.16
CA VAL A 31 3.55 0.56 -5.38
C VAL A 31 3.16 -0.91 -5.29
N ALA A 32 2.51 -1.29 -4.20
CA ALA A 32 1.94 -2.62 -4.00
C ALA A 32 0.57 -2.50 -3.34
N TYR A 33 -0.44 -3.08 -3.97
CA TYR A 33 -1.81 -3.12 -3.49
C TYR A 33 -2.15 -4.49 -2.94
N VAL A 34 -2.96 -4.51 -1.87
CA VAL A 34 -3.51 -5.72 -1.27
C VAL A 34 -4.97 -5.48 -0.85
N ASN A 35 -5.88 -6.31 -1.33
CA ASN A 35 -7.25 -6.39 -0.83
C ASN A 35 -7.32 -7.36 0.36
N VAL A 36 -7.14 -6.82 1.56
CA VAL A 36 -7.11 -7.61 2.80
C VAL A 36 -8.45 -8.26 3.09
N ALA A 37 -9.56 -7.57 2.80
CA ALA A 37 -10.91 -8.10 2.99
C ALA A 37 -11.16 -9.38 2.17
N GLU A 38 -10.73 -9.41 0.92
CA GLU A 38 -10.81 -10.58 0.06
C GLU A 38 -9.89 -11.69 0.57
N LEU A 39 -8.64 -11.38 0.90
CA LEU A 39 -7.68 -12.36 1.42
C LEU A 39 -8.15 -13.01 2.73
N ARG A 40 -8.83 -12.25 3.60
CA ARG A 40 -9.40 -12.75 4.87
C ARG A 40 -10.43 -13.87 4.66
N SER A 41 -11.09 -13.89 3.51
CA SER A 41 -12.02 -14.97 3.14
C SER A 41 -11.34 -16.23 2.59
N SER A 42 -10.02 -16.19 2.35
CA SER A 42 -9.26 -17.30 1.79
C SER A 42 -9.11 -18.46 2.79
N PRO A 43 -9.24 -19.73 2.35
CA PRO A 43 -8.94 -20.89 3.19
C PRO A 43 -7.49 -20.92 3.73
N ASN A 44 -6.56 -20.21 3.08
CA ASN A 44 -5.15 -20.17 3.46
C ASN A 44 -4.74 -18.85 4.14
N TYR A 45 -5.70 -18.07 4.65
CA TYR A 45 -5.47 -16.72 5.16
C TYR A 45 -4.22 -16.58 6.04
N TYR A 46 -4.06 -17.40 7.09
CA TYR A 46 -2.91 -17.31 7.99
C TYR A 46 -1.55 -17.57 7.31
N ALA A 47 -1.52 -18.40 6.27
CA ALA A 47 -0.29 -18.62 5.51
C ALA A 47 0.04 -17.39 4.65
N ILE A 48 -0.98 -16.81 4.02
CA ILE A 48 -0.87 -15.59 3.21
C ILE A 48 -0.44 -14.42 4.10
N HIS A 49 -1.11 -14.24 5.24
CA HIS A 49 -0.84 -13.18 6.19
C HIS A 49 0.63 -13.19 6.63
N ARG A 50 1.16 -14.34 7.06
CA ARG A 50 2.58 -14.45 7.45
C ARG A 50 3.58 -14.18 6.32
N GLN A 51 3.16 -14.34 5.07
CA GLN A 51 4.03 -14.09 3.91
C GLN A 51 4.00 -12.62 3.47
N LEU A 52 2.86 -11.94 3.64
CA LEU A 52 2.66 -10.55 3.23
C LEU A 52 2.94 -9.53 4.32
N PHE A 53 2.57 -9.85 5.55
CA PHE A 53 2.66 -8.98 6.71
C PHE A 53 3.87 -9.43 7.54
N ASP A 54 5.00 -8.75 7.30
CA ASP A 54 6.24 -8.92 8.04
C ASP A 54 6.19 -8.18 9.40
N ARG A 55 7.33 -8.10 10.10
CA ARG A 55 7.45 -7.47 11.42
C ARG A 55 6.93 -6.02 11.43
N ARG A 56 7.09 -5.25 10.34
CA ARG A 56 6.70 -3.84 10.33
C ARG A 56 5.22 -3.66 10.05
N MET A 57 4.60 -4.60 9.35
CA MET A 57 3.15 -4.71 9.29
C MET A 57 2.55 -5.15 10.63
N ASP A 58 3.20 -6.06 11.37
CA ASP A 58 2.79 -6.37 12.75
C ASP A 58 2.87 -5.12 13.64
N GLU A 59 3.93 -4.30 13.50
CA GLU A 59 4.07 -3.02 14.19
C GLU A 59 2.96 -2.02 13.80
N PHE A 60 2.60 -1.96 12.52
CA PHE A 60 1.48 -1.15 12.03
C PHE A 60 0.12 -1.64 12.56
N GLU A 61 -0.11 -2.94 12.61
CA GLU A 61 -1.34 -3.52 13.17
C GLU A 61 -1.44 -3.28 14.68
N MET A 62 -0.34 -3.49 15.42
CA MET A 62 -0.25 -3.15 16.84
C MET A 62 -0.52 -1.67 17.09
N PHE A 63 -0.03 -0.80 16.21
CA PHE A 63 -0.28 0.62 16.28
C PHE A 63 -1.76 0.95 16.08
N MET A 64 -2.39 0.43 15.01
CA MET A 64 -3.82 0.66 14.76
C MET A 64 -4.65 0.22 15.97
N ARG A 65 -4.32 -0.94 16.55
CA ARG A 65 -4.98 -1.43 17.77
C ARG A 65 -4.81 -0.49 18.96
N GLY A 66 -3.63 0.12 19.12
CA GLY A 66 -3.38 1.14 20.14
C GLY A 66 -4.08 2.47 19.88
N ALA A 67 -4.39 2.77 18.61
CA ALA A 67 -5.21 3.91 18.23
C ALA A 67 -6.71 3.65 18.45
N GLY A 68 -7.16 2.40 18.49
CA GLY A 68 -8.59 2.03 18.64
C GLY A 68 -9.16 1.27 17.44
N THR A 69 -8.39 1.17 16.36
CA THR A 69 -8.73 0.47 15.12
C THR A 69 -8.21 -0.97 15.13
N ASP A 70 -9.07 -1.97 14.95
CA ASP A 70 -8.60 -3.35 14.80
C ASP A 70 -8.23 -3.61 13.34
N GLY A 71 -6.95 -3.48 13.00
CA GLY A 71 -6.46 -3.64 11.62
C GLY A 71 -6.94 -4.90 10.91
N GLU A 72 -6.99 -6.02 11.64
CA GLU A 72 -7.46 -7.29 11.13
C GLU A 72 -8.94 -7.26 10.74
N LYS A 73 -9.76 -6.40 11.36
CA LYS A 73 -11.20 -6.32 11.08
C LYS A 73 -11.53 -5.12 10.20
N ASP A 74 -10.93 -3.99 10.48
CA ASP A 74 -11.39 -2.68 10.06
C ASP A 74 -10.70 -2.21 8.78
N VAL A 75 -9.53 -2.77 8.44
CA VAL A 75 -8.86 -2.51 7.16
C VAL A 75 -9.39 -3.45 6.08
N ASP A 76 -9.80 -2.88 4.97
CA ASP A 76 -10.29 -3.61 3.81
C ASP A 76 -9.22 -3.70 2.71
N GLU A 77 -8.48 -2.61 2.47
CA GLU A 77 -7.48 -2.55 1.40
C GLU A 77 -6.28 -1.70 1.83
N ILE A 78 -5.11 -2.01 1.27
CA ILE A 78 -3.86 -1.31 1.53
C ILE A 78 -3.16 -1.04 0.20
N LEU A 79 -2.70 0.19 0.02
CA LEU A 79 -1.74 0.55 -1.03
C LEU A 79 -0.45 1.03 -0.35
N LEU A 80 0.65 0.35 -0.64
CA LEU A 80 1.99 0.66 -0.16
C LEU A 80 2.80 1.31 -1.27
N GLY A 81 3.76 2.16 -0.89
CA GLY A 81 4.70 2.81 -1.79
C GLY A 81 6.10 2.89 -1.22
N TRP A 82 7.08 2.95 -2.12
CA TRP A 82 8.49 3.09 -1.82
C TRP A 82 9.13 4.15 -2.71
N ARG A 83 10.16 4.83 -2.18
CA ARG A 83 11.03 5.75 -2.92
C ARG A 83 12.47 5.26 -2.86
N GLY A 84 13.25 5.53 -3.90
CA GLY A 84 14.72 5.46 -3.84
C GLY A 84 15.37 4.10 -4.11
N GLY A 85 14.77 3.23 -4.93
CA GLY A 85 15.41 2.05 -5.53
C GLY A 85 15.91 0.94 -4.59
N LYS A 86 15.90 1.16 -3.27
CA LYS A 86 16.25 0.18 -2.25
C LYS A 86 14.96 -0.41 -1.70
N LEU A 87 14.74 -1.70 -1.95
CA LEU A 87 13.78 -2.52 -1.23
C LEU A 87 14.31 -2.78 0.19
N GLY A 88 14.22 -1.77 1.04
CA GLY A 88 14.32 -1.93 2.49
C GLY A 88 12.90 -2.11 3.06
N SER A 89 12.72 -3.07 3.97
CA SER A 89 11.49 -3.22 4.76
C SER A 89 11.17 -1.96 5.58
N GLU A 90 12.12 -1.03 5.72
CA GLU A 90 12.09 0.13 6.62
C GLU A 90 11.68 1.45 5.93
N ASP A 91 11.51 1.49 4.60
CA ASP A 91 11.25 2.75 3.86
C ASP A 91 9.88 2.84 3.16
N PHE A 92 8.93 1.94 3.44
CA PHE A 92 7.57 2.09 2.93
C PHE A 92 6.75 3.15 3.65
N PHE A 93 5.77 3.66 2.92
CA PHE A 93 4.63 4.44 3.38
C PHE A 93 3.39 3.95 2.63
N GLY A 94 2.20 4.31 3.07
CA GLY A 94 1.00 3.84 2.40
C GLY A 94 -0.27 4.46 2.93
N VAL A 95 -1.35 4.06 2.28
CA VAL A 95 -2.72 4.36 2.69
C VAL A 95 -3.46 3.05 2.88
N ALA A 96 -4.32 3.02 3.90
CA ALA A 96 -5.23 1.93 4.18
C ALA A 96 -6.66 2.48 4.11
N SER A 97 -7.56 1.73 3.49
CA SER A 97 -8.98 2.05 3.46
C SER A 97 -9.75 1.05 4.29
N GLY A 98 -10.78 1.52 4.96
CA GLY A 98 -11.49 0.69 5.90
C GLY A 98 -12.62 1.41 6.62
N ARG A 99 -12.99 0.85 7.77
CA ARG A 99 -14.05 1.32 8.64
C ARG A 99 -13.42 1.90 9.90
N PHE A 100 -12.99 3.14 9.81
CA PHE A 100 -12.31 3.81 10.93
C PHE A 100 -13.30 4.64 11.75
N ASP A 101 -12.95 4.90 13.01
CA ASP A 101 -13.62 5.89 13.86
C ASP A 101 -12.59 6.94 14.33
N PRO A 102 -12.27 7.94 13.49
CA PRO A 102 -11.23 8.92 13.81
C PRO A 102 -11.54 9.76 15.06
N GLU A 103 -12.81 9.86 15.47
CA GLU A 103 -13.19 10.57 16.69
C GLU A 103 -12.89 9.70 17.92
N HIS A 104 -13.26 8.42 17.89
CA HIS A 104 -12.92 7.48 18.94
C HIS A 104 -11.40 7.35 19.11
N ASP A 105 -10.67 7.20 18.01
CA ASP A 105 -9.22 7.02 18.03
C ASP A 105 -8.50 8.28 18.55
N ARG A 106 -9.03 9.47 18.24
CA ARG A 106 -8.54 10.75 18.80
C ARG A 106 -8.62 10.82 20.31
N GLN A 107 -9.64 10.19 20.90
CA GLN A 107 -9.88 10.18 22.34
C GLN A 107 -9.03 9.13 23.07
N LEU A 108 -8.72 8.01 22.40
CA LEU A 108 -7.89 6.94 22.97
C LEU A 108 -6.39 7.20 22.85
N ALA A 109 -5.91 7.81 21.76
CA ALA A 109 -4.48 8.00 21.51
C ALA A 109 -3.67 8.63 22.69
N PRO A 110 -4.16 9.65 23.41
CA PRO A 110 -3.45 10.20 24.58
C PRO A 110 -3.30 9.21 25.74
N GLN A 111 -4.22 8.24 25.86
CA GLN A 111 -4.23 7.22 26.92
C GLN A 111 -3.18 6.13 26.68
N HIS A 112 -2.77 5.95 25.42
CA HIS A 112 -1.80 4.94 25.00
C HIS A 112 -0.37 5.49 24.84
N GLY A 113 -0.11 6.74 25.28
CA GLY A 113 1.24 7.31 25.26
C GLY A 113 1.78 7.63 23.87
N VAL A 114 0.91 7.77 22.88
CA VAL A 114 1.26 8.06 21.48
C VAL A 114 1.64 9.54 21.34
N THR A 115 2.81 9.82 20.75
CA THR A 115 3.24 11.19 20.46
C THR A 115 2.33 11.82 19.41
N ARG A 116 1.87 13.06 19.63
CA ARG A 116 1.03 13.79 18.67
C ARG A 116 1.76 15.00 18.11
N VAL A 117 1.93 15.03 16.80
CA VAL A 117 2.42 16.19 16.05
C VAL A 117 1.25 16.77 15.26
N ASN A 118 1.10 18.10 15.22
CA ASN A 118 0.07 18.73 14.40
C ASN A 118 0.70 19.22 13.08
N TYR A 119 0.08 18.90 11.96
CA TYR A 119 0.48 19.37 10.64
C TYR A 119 -0.74 19.89 9.88
N HIS A 120 -0.79 21.20 9.61
CA HIS A 120 -1.91 21.85 8.93
C HIS A 120 -3.30 21.60 9.55
N GLY A 121 -3.38 21.34 10.86
CA GLY A 121 -4.62 21.01 11.55
C GLY A 121 -4.95 19.52 11.58
N THR A 122 -4.16 18.70 10.90
CA THR A 122 -4.25 17.24 10.90
C THR A 122 -3.32 16.67 11.99
N PRO A 123 -3.85 15.85 12.92
CA PRO A 123 -3.02 15.19 13.92
C PRO A 123 -2.27 13.99 13.31
N LEU A 124 -0.95 13.97 13.51
CA LEU A 124 -0.06 12.86 13.18
C LEU A 124 0.29 12.15 14.48
N TYR A 125 0.08 10.85 14.51
CA TYR A 125 0.29 9.96 15.65
C TYR A 125 1.59 9.20 15.45
N GLY A 126 2.62 9.55 16.22
CA GLY A 126 3.92 8.88 16.20
C GLY A 126 3.98 7.74 17.20
N VAL A 127 4.55 6.61 16.77
CA VAL A 127 4.74 5.42 17.60
C VAL A 127 6.11 5.45 18.27
N ASP A 128 6.13 5.72 19.58
CA ASP A 128 7.34 5.56 20.39
C ASP A 128 7.31 4.21 21.11
N ALA A 129 8.28 3.35 20.79
CA ALA A 129 8.75 2.30 21.70
C ALA A 129 9.65 2.87 22.82
N GLY A 130 9.49 4.15 23.17
CA GLY A 130 10.21 4.83 24.27
C GLY A 130 11.37 5.75 23.87
N ASP A 131 11.47 6.23 22.63
CA ASP A 131 12.54 7.13 22.18
C ASP A 131 11.98 8.21 21.24
N ALA A 132 12.30 9.49 21.46
CA ALA A 132 11.70 10.67 20.80
C ALA A 132 11.94 10.80 19.27
N ASN A 133 12.32 9.70 18.62
CA ASN A 133 12.57 9.52 17.20
C ASN A 133 11.60 8.46 16.63
N ALA A 134 10.28 8.59 16.85
CA ALA A 134 9.29 7.73 16.20
C ALA A 134 9.55 7.66 14.68
N ASP A 135 9.92 6.48 14.17
CA ASP A 135 10.18 6.27 12.74
C ASP A 135 8.87 6.03 11.94
N LEU A 136 7.76 5.80 12.65
CA LEU A 136 6.45 5.54 12.06
C LEU A 136 5.39 6.47 12.63
N TYR A 137 4.70 7.14 11.71
CA TYR A 137 3.56 8.01 11.95
C TYR A 137 2.34 7.47 11.23
N PHE A 138 1.18 7.86 11.75
CA PHE A 138 -0.11 7.58 11.18
C PHE A 138 -1.03 8.80 11.27
N THR A 139 -1.98 8.90 10.36
CA THR A 139 -3.07 9.88 10.43
C THR A 139 -4.30 9.38 9.67
N PHE A 140 -5.45 9.95 9.97
CA PHE A 140 -6.64 9.81 9.15
C PHE A 140 -6.68 10.95 8.13
N LEU A 141 -6.75 10.60 6.84
CA LEU A 141 -6.99 11.57 5.78
C LEU A 141 -8.47 11.94 5.72
N ASP A 142 -9.34 10.94 5.91
CA ASP A 142 -10.78 11.06 6.01
C ASP A 142 -11.38 9.96 6.92
N GLU A 143 -12.72 9.79 6.93
CA GLU A 143 -13.42 8.79 7.76
C GLU A 143 -13.14 7.34 7.37
N SER A 144 -12.64 7.11 6.17
CA SER A 144 -12.42 5.79 5.57
C SER A 144 -10.99 5.55 5.10
N THR A 145 -10.14 6.57 5.10
CA THR A 145 -8.76 6.50 4.61
C THR A 145 -7.79 6.93 5.70
N ALA A 146 -6.83 6.08 5.98
CA ALA A 146 -5.72 6.36 6.85
C ALA A 146 -4.39 6.31 6.09
N ALA A 147 -3.43 7.13 6.50
CA ALA A 147 -2.09 7.19 5.92
C ALA A 147 -1.03 6.87 6.97
N PHE A 148 0.04 6.19 6.58
CA PHE A 148 1.12 5.79 7.47
C PHE A 148 2.49 5.79 6.78
N GLY A 149 3.56 5.96 7.55
CA GLY A 149 4.92 6.01 7.04
C GLY A 149 5.81 6.88 7.92
N ARG A 150 6.96 7.32 7.44
CA ARG A 150 7.78 8.31 8.17
C ARG A 150 7.06 9.65 8.21
N GLU A 151 7.43 10.51 9.14
CA GLU A 151 6.80 11.83 9.31
C GLU A 151 6.74 12.62 8.00
N THR A 152 7.84 12.66 7.26
CA THR A 152 7.94 13.37 5.97
C THR A 152 7.01 12.80 4.91
N ASP A 153 6.81 11.48 4.92
CA ASP A 153 5.96 10.80 3.97
C ASP A 153 4.49 11.06 4.29
N VAL A 154 4.10 10.96 5.57
CA VAL A 154 2.73 11.25 6.02
C VAL A 154 2.37 12.71 5.78
N LYS A 155 3.27 13.65 6.04
CA LYS A 155 3.06 15.08 5.72
C LYS A 155 2.80 15.30 4.23
N ALA A 156 3.60 14.68 3.36
CA ALA A 156 3.39 14.78 1.92
C ALA A 156 2.03 14.20 1.50
N MET A 157 1.61 13.06 2.07
CA MET A 157 0.30 12.48 1.78
C MET A 157 -0.86 13.38 2.27
N VAL A 158 -0.71 14.06 3.41
CA VAL A 158 -1.70 15.05 3.89
C VAL A 158 -1.80 16.23 2.92
N ASP A 159 -0.68 16.75 2.42
CA ASP A 159 -0.69 17.84 1.45
C ASP A 159 -1.37 17.43 0.15
N LEU A 160 -1.04 16.24 -0.38
CA LEU A 160 -1.63 15.71 -1.61
C LEU A 160 -3.14 15.45 -1.47
N HIS A 161 -3.58 14.90 -0.32
CA HIS A 161 -5.00 14.71 -0.04
C HIS A 161 -5.77 16.04 0.00
N ALA A 162 -5.14 17.11 0.45
CA ALA A 162 -5.69 18.47 0.39
C ALA A 162 -5.60 19.12 -1.01
N GLY A 163 -5.12 18.41 -2.03
CA GLY A 163 -4.94 18.90 -3.39
C GLY A 163 -3.69 19.76 -3.60
N ASN A 164 -2.71 19.69 -2.68
CA ASN A 164 -1.48 20.47 -2.73
C ASN A 164 -0.30 19.59 -3.13
N GLY A 165 0.28 19.85 -4.31
CA GLY A 165 1.47 19.16 -4.82
C GLY A 165 1.19 18.34 -6.07
N THR A 166 2.19 17.55 -6.47
CA THR A 166 2.11 16.68 -7.65
C THR A 166 2.10 15.23 -7.18
N ALA A 167 0.95 14.58 -7.35
CA ALA A 167 0.75 13.18 -7.01
C ALA A 167 1.21 12.23 -8.12
N LEU A 168 1.30 10.94 -7.78
CA LEU A 168 1.72 9.86 -8.67
C LEU A 168 0.74 9.64 -9.83
N ASP A 169 -0.54 9.94 -9.64
CA ASP A 169 -1.57 9.89 -10.68
C ASP A 169 -1.33 10.88 -11.84
N SER A 170 -0.46 11.88 -11.68
CA SER A 170 0.01 12.74 -12.78
C SER A 170 0.88 11.99 -13.80
N ASN A 171 1.39 10.81 -13.45
CA ASN A 171 2.13 9.93 -14.34
C ASN A 171 1.17 9.00 -15.08
N SER A 172 0.89 9.32 -16.35
CA SER A 172 -0.05 8.56 -17.19
C SER A 172 0.34 7.10 -17.40
N ASP A 173 1.62 6.75 -17.31
CA ASP A 173 2.04 5.35 -17.40
C ASP A 173 1.62 4.57 -16.15
N PHE A 174 1.81 5.14 -14.95
CA PHE A 174 1.37 4.52 -13.69
C PHE A 174 -0.14 4.32 -13.68
N VAL A 175 -0.91 5.33 -14.07
CA VAL A 175 -2.37 5.24 -14.19
C VAL A 175 -2.75 4.16 -15.21
N SER A 176 -2.07 4.07 -16.35
CA SER A 176 -2.36 3.03 -17.34
C SER A 176 -2.07 1.62 -16.82
N TRP A 177 -0.97 1.43 -16.07
CA TRP A 177 -0.61 0.13 -15.52
C TRP A 177 -1.51 -0.27 -14.35
N GLU A 178 -1.88 0.66 -13.49
CA GLU A 178 -2.88 0.43 -12.44
C GLU A 178 -4.19 -0.05 -13.06
N ASN A 179 -4.71 0.63 -14.09
CA ASN A 179 -5.93 0.23 -14.77
C ASN A 179 -5.86 -1.17 -15.42
N GLU A 180 -4.66 -1.62 -15.81
CA GLU A 180 -4.45 -3.00 -16.31
C GLU A 180 -4.50 -4.04 -15.16
N LEU A 181 -4.09 -3.63 -13.97
CA LEU A 181 -3.97 -4.49 -12.79
C LEU A 181 -5.24 -4.50 -11.93
N ASP A 182 -6.02 -3.43 -11.94
CA ASP A 182 -7.16 -3.23 -11.06
C ASP A 182 -8.25 -4.30 -11.28
N GLY A 183 -8.81 -4.78 -10.17
CA GLY A 183 -9.84 -5.83 -10.14
C GLY A 183 -9.42 -7.21 -10.66
N ALA A 184 -8.16 -7.39 -11.09
CA ALA A 184 -7.70 -8.64 -11.70
C ALA A 184 -7.13 -9.65 -10.69
N ALA A 185 -6.68 -9.19 -9.51
CA ALA A 185 -6.19 -10.04 -8.44
C ALA A 185 -6.29 -9.32 -7.07
N PRO A 186 -6.41 -10.04 -5.95
CA PRO A 186 -6.42 -9.46 -4.61
C PRO A 186 -5.07 -8.85 -4.20
N GLN A 187 -4.02 -9.03 -4.99
CA GLN A 187 -2.74 -8.38 -4.82
C GLN A 187 -2.11 -8.05 -6.17
N TRP A 188 -1.57 -6.85 -6.31
CA TRP A 188 -0.81 -6.43 -7.48
C TRP A 188 0.25 -5.41 -7.10
N GLY A 189 1.15 -5.10 -8.03
CA GLY A 189 2.03 -3.95 -7.86
C GLY A 189 2.78 -3.57 -9.12
N ILE A 190 3.38 -2.39 -9.05
CA ILE A 190 4.08 -1.72 -10.14
C ILE A 190 5.42 -1.27 -9.57
N ALA A 191 6.52 -1.61 -10.22
CA ALA A 191 7.82 -1.03 -9.92
C ALA A 191 8.43 -0.45 -11.19
N THR A 192 9.11 0.69 -11.03
CA THR A 192 9.77 1.42 -12.11
C THR A 192 11.24 1.70 -11.76
N GLY A 193 12.02 2.14 -12.74
CA GLY A 193 13.39 2.57 -12.51
C GLY A 193 14.25 1.50 -11.81
N PRO A 194 15.08 1.86 -10.82
CA PRO A 194 15.90 0.89 -10.08
C PRO A 194 15.07 -0.16 -9.32
N ALA A 195 13.89 0.20 -8.81
CA ALA A 195 13.01 -0.73 -8.08
C ALA A 195 12.53 -1.88 -8.97
N ALA A 196 12.26 -1.60 -10.25
CA ALA A 196 11.90 -2.61 -11.24
C ALA A 196 13.00 -3.68 -11.38
N ALA A 197 14.27 -3.26 -11.46
CA ALA A 197 15.39 -4.18 -11.60
C ALA A 197 15.54 -5.10 -10.37
N VAL A 198 15.40 -4.54 -9.16
CA VAL A 198 15.47 -5.32 -7.92
C VAL A 198 14.30 -6.31 -7.85
N GLN A 199 13.09 -5.89 -8.20
CA GLN A 199 11.91 -6.75 -8.18
C GLN A 199 11.99 -7.90 -9.20
N ALA A 200 12.56 -7.65 -10.39
CA ALA A 200 12.70 -8.68 -11.41
C ALA A 200 13.87 -9.65 -11.13
N ALA A 201 14.86 -9.26 -10.32
CA ALA A 201 16.08 -10.06 -10.12
C ALA A 201 15.84 -11.52 -9.64
N PRO A 202 14.93 -11.81 -8.68
CA PRO A 202 14.67 -13.19 -8.26
C PRO A 202 14.13 -14.09 -9.39
N TRP A 203 13.34 -13.53 -10.30
CA TRP A 203 12.78 -14.25 -11.45
C TRP A 203 13.86 -14.68 -12.43
N PHE A 204 14.87 -13.85 -12.61
CA PHE A 204 15.99 -14.14 -13.50
C PHE A 204 17.04 -15.05 -12.85
N ALA A 205 17.18 -15.03 -11.53
CA ALA A 205 18.09 -15.91 -10.80
C ALA A 205 17.68 -17.40 -10.85
N GLY A 206 16.43 -17.70 -11.24
CA GLY A 206 15.75 -18.97 -11.03
C GLY A 206 15.93 -20.10 -12.05
N GLN A 207 16.84 -20.06 -13.04
CA GLN A 207 17.13 -21.23 -13.92
C GLN A 207 18.58 -21.36 -14.44
N GLY A 208 19.52 -20.59 -13.90
CA GLY A 208 20.93 -20.70 -14.28
C GLY A 208 21.64 -19.37 -14.06
N LYS A 209 22.96 -19.41 -13.85
CA LYS A 209 23.79 -18.19 -13.84
C LYS A 209 23.45 -17.37 -15.09
N LEU A 210 22.86 -16.19 -14.94
CA LEU A 210 22.74 -15.27 -16.07
C LEU A 210 24.14 -15.13 -16.68
N ARG A 211 24.27 -15.51 -17.95
CA ARG A 211 25.48 -15.29 -18.74
C ARG A 211 25.61 -13.83 -19.18
N LEU A 212 24.68 -12.99 -18.76
CA LEU A 212 24.56 -11.59 -19.14
C LEU A 212 24.70 -10.72 -17.89
N ASP A 213 25.35 -9.58 -18.05
CA ASP A 213 25.43 -8.55 -17.01
C ASP A 213 24.01 -8.08 -16.64
N PRO A 214 23.60 -8.18 -15.36
CA PRO A 214 22.30 -7.70 -14.88
C PRO A 214 21.99 -6.26 -15.32
N ALA A 215 22.98 -5.37 -15.38
CA ALA A 215 22.76 -4.00 -15.84
C ALA A 215 22.30 -3.95 -17.32
N THR A 216 22.80 -4.85 -18.15
CA THR A 216 22.43 -4.95 -19.57
C THR A 216 21.03 -5.55 -19.75
N VAL A 217 20.65 -6.53 -18.92
CA VAL A 217 19.32 -7.16 -18.96
C VAL A 217 18.23 -6.20 -18.46
N MET A 218 18.57 -5.35 -17.50
CA MET A 218 17.62 -4.44 -16.86
C MET A 218 17.51 -3.08 -17.59
N ALA A 219 18.52 -2.68 -18.36
CA ALA A 219 18.53 -1.40 -19.09
C ALA A 219 17.25 -1.11 -19.93
N PRO A 220 16.66 -2.06 -20.67
CA PRO A 220 15.45 -1.79 -21.44
C PRO A 220 14.16 -1.83 -20.61
N ILE A 221 14.20 -2.26 -19.34
CA ILE A 221 13.00 -2.43 -18.53
C ILE A 221 12.55 -1.06 -17.99
N LYS A 222 11.38 -0.61 -18.43
CA LYS A 222 10.70 0.60 -17.95
C LYS A 222 9.96 0.34 -16.65
N ALA A 223 9.24 -0.79 -16.60
CA ALA A 223 8.46 -1.18 -15.43
C ALA A 223 8.33 -2.70 -15.31
N VAL A 224 8.05 -3.14 -14.09
CA VAL A 224 7.71 -4.52 -13.74
C VAL A 224 6.34 -4.48 -13.07
N LEU A 225 5.40 -5.20 -13.65
CA LEU A 225 4.05 -5.35 -13.11
C LEU A 225 3.89 -6.77 -12.59
N TYR A 226 3.18 -6.92 -11.48
CA TYR A 226 2.85 -8.25 -10.98
C TYR A 226 1.42 -8.32 -10.44
N GLN A 227 0.87 -9.53 -10.49
CA GLN A 227 -0.42 -9.89 -9.89
C GLN A 227 -0.24 -11.21 -9.14
N VAL A 228 -0.82 -11.32 -7.96
CA VAL A 228 -0.81 -12.56 -7.17
C VAL A 228 -2.24 -12.97 -6.84
N ASP A 229 -2.60 -14.17 -7.28
CA ASP A 229 -3.86 -14.82 -6.93
C ASP A 229 -3.58 -15.94 -5.94
N TRP A 230 -4.38 -15.94 -4.87
CA TRP A 230 -4.28 -16.82 -3.71
C TRP A 230 -5.44 -17.83 -3.59
N SER A 231 -6.40 -17.81 -4.52
CA SER A 231 -7.68 -18.53 -4.44
C SER A 231 -7.55 -20.05 -4.59
N THR A 232 -6.66 -20.53 -5.47
CA THR A 232 -6.44 -21.97 -5.72
C THR A 232 -5.01 -22.43 -5.40
N GLY A 233 -4.30 -21.69 -4.56
CA GLY A 233 -2.86 -21.81 -4.32
C GLY A 233 -2.14 -20.50 -4.65
N PHE A 234 -0.81 -20.51 -4.69
CA PHE A 234 -0.03 -19.34 -5.12
C PHE A 234 0.14 -19.35 -6.63
N SER A 235 -0.43 -18.35 -7.31
CA SER A 235 -0.11 -18.07 -8.71
C SER A 235 0.28 -16.61 -8.88
N ALA A 236 1.36 -16.37 -9.62
CA ALA A 236 1.86 -15.03 -9.87
C ALA A 236 2.04 -14.82 -11.38
N ARG A 237 1.54 -13.68 -11.86
CA ARG A 237 1.83 -13.19 -13.22
C ARG A 237 2.82 -12.04 -13.10
N LEU A 238 3.86 -12.06 -13.93
CA LEU A 238 4.83 -10.99 -14.06
C LEU A 238 4.80 -10.47 -15.50
N SER A 239 4.70 -9.15 -15.65
CA SER A 239 4.79 -8.47 -16.94
C SER A 239 5.97 -7.51 -16.91
N LEU A 240 6.86 -7.62 -17.90
CA LEU A 240 7.97 -6.69 -18.09
C LEU A 240 7.58 -5.67 -19.16
N VAL A 241 7.51 -4.40 -18.79
CA VAL A 241 7.28 -3.31 -19.73
C VAL A 241 8.63 -2.80 -20.18
N CYS A 242 8.97 -3.03 -21.44
CA CYS A 242 10.23 -2.54 -22.02
C CYS A 242 10.05 -1.19 -22.71
N GLN A 243 11.10 -0.38 -22.71
CA GLN A 243 11.21 0.80 -23.56
C GLN A 243 11.13 0.37 -25.03
N LYS A 244 10.34 1.09 -25.84
CA LYS A 244 10.35 0.88 -27.29
C LYS A 244 11.71 1.37 -27.83
N PRO A 245 12.37 0.61 -28.71
CA PRO A 245 13.64 1.01 -29.32
C PRO A 245 13.48 2.24 -30.21
#